data_AF-A0A1G8FG59-F1
#
_entry.id   AF-A0A1G8FG59-F1
#
_cell.length_a   1.000
_cell.length_b   1.000
_cell.length_c   1.000
_cell.angle_alpha   90.00
_cell.angle_beta   90.00
_cell.angle_gamma   90.00
#
_symmetry.space_group_name_H-M   'P 1'
#
loop_
_entity.id
_entity.type
_entity.pdbx_description
1 polymer ?
#
loop_
_entity_poly.entity_id
_entity_poly.type
_entity_poly.pdbx_seq_one_letter_code
_entity_poly.pdbx_strand_id
1 'polypeptide(L)'
;MKCPICNSVMESIDVAPCWDCGHSRRELEELHNDEHEYFIYKIFGTEIVLCDFCDADFDSYYPEYFGLPEGLPQSYPFSSQRTLLTDPKVQLDYYCSGCQHRLKFLNFLKEVRIKNSTT
;
A
#
# COMPACT_ATOMS: atom_id res chain seq x y z
N MET A 1 -11.36 1.97 15.60
CA MET A 1 -11.44 1.51 14.20
C MET A 1 -11.23 0.00 14.15
N LYS A 2 -11.84 -0.72 13.21
CA LYS A 2 -11.67 -2.18 13.02
C LYS A 2 -11.01 -2.46 11.67
N CYS A 3 -10.06 -3.40 11.63
CA CYS A 3 -9.37 -3.80 10.41
C CYS A 3 -10.36 -4.41 9.39
N PRO A 4 -10.37 -3.95 8.13
CA PRO A 4 -11.29 -4.44 7.11
C PRO A 4 -10.96 -5.86 6.61
N ILE A 5 -9.78 -6.39 6.96
CA ILE A 5 -9.31 -7.73 6.56
C ILE A 5 -9.48 -8.74 7.70
N CYS A 6 -8.97 -8.43 8.91
CA CYS A 6 -8.93 -9.40 10.02
C CYS A 6 -9.82 -9.02 11.22
N ASN A 7 -10.55 -7.90 11.17
CA ASN A 7 -11.46 -7.42 12.22
C ASN A 7 -10.80 -7.12 13.60
N SER A 8 -9.47 -7.08 13.67
CA SER A 8 -8.72 -6.63 14.85
C SER A 8 -8.98 -5.15 15.14
N VAL A 9 -8.84 -4.75 16.41
CA VAL A 9 -8.82 -3.32 16.78
C VAL A 9 -7.53 -2.71 16.24
N MET A 10 -7.62 -1.53 15.63
CA MET A 10 -6.49 -0.82 15.07
C MET A 10 -6.08 0.34 15.98
N GLU A 11 -4.79 0.65 15.97
CA GLU A 11 -4.19 1.78 16.70
C GLU A 11 -3.99 2.97 15.78
N SER A 12 -4.14 4.18 16.31
CA SER A 12 -3.85 5.41 15.56
C SER A 12 -2.36 5.71 15.70
N ILE A 13 -1.66 5.88 14.57
CA ILE A 13 -0.23 6.17 14.53
C ILE A 13 0.07 7.23 13.48
N ASP A 14 1.22 7.88 13.63
CA ASP A 14 1.83 8.66 12.55
C ASP A 14 2.38 7.71 11.49
N VAL A 15 2.19 8.08 10.23
CA VAL A 15 2.66 7.31 9.06
C VAL A 15 3.21 8.22 8.00
N ALA A 16 4.21 7.73 7.27
CA ALA A 16 4.70 8.35 6.05
C ALA A 16 3.69 8.18 4.90
N PRO A 17 3.82 8.90 3.76
CA PRO A 17 2.87 8.84 2.66
C PRO A 17 2.71 7.47 2.00
N CYS A 18 3.74 6.62 2.00
CA CYS A 18 3.64 5.27 1.43
C CYS A 18 2.52 4.48 2.13
N TRP A 19 1.67 3.82 1.36
CA TRP A 19 0.56 3.02 1.90
C TRP A 19 1.06 1.68 2.42
N ASP A 20 2.09 1.11 1.80
CA ASP A 20 2.62 -0.20 2.16
C ASP A 20 3.51 -0.12 3.43
N CYS A 21 4.70 0.48 3.30
CA CYS A 21 5.70 0.57 4.36
C CYS A 21 5.56 1.78 5.30
N GLY A 22 4.63 2.72 5.02
CA GLY A 22 4.56 4.01 5.73
C GLY A 22 4.27 3.94 7.22
N HIS A 23 3.85 2.78 7.72
CA HIS A 23 3.70 2.51 9.14
C HIS A 23 5.03 2.25 9.87
N SER A 24 6.09 1.96 9.13
CA SER A 24 7.39 1.62 9.70
C SER A 24 8.08 2.87 10.21
N ARG A 25 8.79 2.73 11.35
CA ARG A 25 9.60 3.81 11.90
C ARG A 25 10.68 4.29 10.92
N ARG A 26 11.23 3.36 10.15
CA ARG A 26 12.29 3.64 9.18
C ARG A 26 11.80 4.59 8.09
N GLU A 27 10.65 4.31 7.48
CA GLU A 27 10.08 5.18 6.43
C GLU A 27 9.78 6.60 6.96
N LEU A 28 9.36 6.73 8.22
CA LEU A 28 9.15 8.05 8.85
C LEU A 28 10.47 8.83 9.01
N GLU A 29 11.56 8.14 9.35
CA GLU A 29 12.90 8.73 9.45
C GLU A 29 13.41 9.13 8.05
N GLU A 30 13.24 8.26 7.05
CA GLU A 30 13.65 8.52 5.66
C GLU A 30 12.83 9.66 5.02
N LEU A 31 11.54 9.79 5.33
CA LEU A 31 10.73 10.96 4.95
C LEU A 31 11.28 12.26 5.55
N HIS A 32 11.67 12.24 6.82
CA HIS A 32 12.20 13.43 7.50
C HIS A 32 13.52 13.90 6.88
N ASN A 33 14.30 12.95 6.36
CA ASN A 33 15.60 13.21 5.73
C ASN A 33 15.50 13.49 4.21
N ASP A 34 14.30 13.48 3.63
CA ASP A 34 14.06 13.67 2.18
C ASP A 34 14.76 12.59 1.32
N GLU A 35 14.73 11.32 1.78
CA GLU A 35 15.44 10.20 1.14
C GLU A 35 14.60 9.43 0.09
N HIS A 36 13.28 9.63 0.05
CA HIS A 36 12.36 8.94 -0.86
C HIS A 36 11.47 9.89 -1.66
N GLU A 37 11.23 9.53 -2.92
CA GLU A 37 10.13 10.07 -3.70
C GLU A 37 8.87 9.22 -3.53
N TYR A 38 7.70 9.85 -3.58
CA TYR A 38 6.41 9.19 -3.44
C TYR A 38 5.58 9.39 -4.68
N PHE A 39 4.92 8.34 -5.15
CA PHE A 39 4.12 8.38 -6.36
C PHE A 39 2.73 7.79 -6.14
N ILE A 40 1.75 8.39 -6.80
CA ILE A 40 0.38 7.90 -6.90
C ILE A 40 0.31 6.99 -8.13
N TYR A 41 -0.11 5.74 -7.92
CA TYR A 41 -0.31 4.72 -8.94
C TYR A 41 -1.77 4.33 -9.06
N LYS A 42 -2.10 3.67 -10.18
CA LYS A 42 -3.35 2.94 -10.34
C LYS A 42 -3.04 1.47 -10.62
N ILE A 43 -3.23 0.62 -9.61
CA ILE A 43 -2.98 -0.82 -9.67
C ILE A 43 -4.33 -1.54 -9.59
N PHE A 44 -4.62 -2.44 -10.55
CA PHE A 44 -5.94 -3.07 -10.72
C PHE A 44 -7.11 -2.05 -10.78
N GLY A 45 -6.85 -0.87 -11.37
CA GLY A 45 -7.85 0.20 -11.43
C GLY A 45 -8.11 0.89 -10.08
N THR A 46 -7.31 0.64 -9.05
CA THR A 46 -7.43 1.21 -7.70
C THR A 46 -6.21 2.06 -7.39
N GLU A 47 -6.41 3.22 -6.77
CA GLU A 47 -5.32 4.12 -6.40
C GLU A 47 -4.50 3.57 -5.23
N ILE A 48 -3.18 3.78 -5.27
CA ILE A 48 -2.26 3.53 -4.17
C ILE A 48 -1.12 4.54 -4.20
N VAL A 49 -0.59 4.91 -3.03
CA VAL A 49 0.65 5.70 -2.93
C VAL A 49 1.78 4.80 -2.46
N LEU A 50 2.88 4.79 -3.20
CA LEU A 50 4.09 4.04 -2.86
C LEU A 50 5.30 5.00 -2.84
N CYS A 51 6.27 4.73 -1.97
CA CYS A 51 7.62 5.27 -2.16
C CYS A 51 8.32 4.56 -3.33
N ASP A 52 9.41 5.13 -3.81
CA ASP A 52 10.25 4.59 -4.87
C ASP A 52 10.81 3.18 -4.56
N PHE A 53 11.07 2.87 -3.28
CA PHE A 53 11.48 1.53 -2.87
C PHE A 53 10.34 0.51 -2.94
N CYS A 54 9.17 0.83 -2.38
CA CYS A 54 8.01 -0.06 -2.48
C CYS A 54 7.52 -0.20 -3.92
N ASP A 55 7.69 0.81 -4.78
CA ASP A 55 7.44 0.68 -6.22
C ASP A 55 8.33 -0.39 -6.84
N ALA A 56 9.63 -0.36 -6.54
CA ALA A 56 10.61 -1.31 -7.07
C ALA A 56 10.43 -2.75 -6.56
N ASP A 57 9.82 -2.93 -5.38
CA ASP A 57 9.60 -4.25 -4.75
C ASP A 57 8.13 -4.70 -4.79
N PHE A 58 7.23 -3.93 -5.41
CA PHE A 58 5.79 -4.25 -5.38
C PHE A 58 5.46 -5.56 -6.13
N ASP A 59 6.30 -5.98 -7.05
CA ASP A 59 6.16 -7.24 -7.79
C ASP A 59 6.54 -8.49 -7.00
N SER A 60 7.15 -8.32 -5.82
CA SER A 60 7.45 -9.40 -4.87
C SER A 60 6.19 -10.03 -4.25
N TYR A 61 5.05 -9.35 -4.26
CA TYR A 61 3.78 -9.93 -3.82
C TYR A 61 3.32 -11.04 -4.78
N TYR A 62 2.85 -12.16 -4.23
CA TYR A 62 2.22 -13.19 -5.06
C TYR A 62 0.82 -12.77 -5.53
N PRO A 63 0.38 -13.14 -6.76
CA PRO A 63 -0.92 -12.73 -7.31
C PRO A 63 -2.12 -13.02 -6.40
N GLU A 64 -2.08 -14.12 -5.67
CA GLU A 64 -3.14 -14.57 -4.74
C GLU A 64 -3.30 -13.59 -3.57
N TYR A 65 -2.24 -12.86 -3.21
CA TYR A 65 -2.32 -11.79 -2.22
C TYR A 65 -3.39 -10.77 -2.61
N PHE A 66 -3.49 -10.46 -3.90
CA PHE A 66 -4.47 -9.55 -4.49
C PHE A 66 -5.78 -10.24 -4.91
N GLY A 67 -5.97 -11.51 -4.57
CA GLY A 67 -7.18 -12.27 -4.90
C GLY A 67 -7.24 -12.77 -6.34
N LEU A 68 -6.10 -12.88 -7.01
CA LEU A 68 -6.01 -13.53 -8.32
C LEU A 68 -5.83 -15.07 -8.19
N PRO A 69 -6.12 -15.84 -9.24
CA PRO A 69 -5.85 -17.28 -9.27
C PRO A 69 -4.37 -17.63 -9.08
N GLU A 70 -4.14 -18.81 -8.51
CA GLU A 70 -2.79 -19.37 -8.35
C GLU A 70 -2.10 -19.61 -9.71
N GLY A 71 -0.78 -19.40 -9.74
CA GLY A 71 0.06 -19.76 -10.88
C GLY A 71 0.01 -18.76 -12.05
N LEU A 72 -0.58 -17.58 -11.86
CA LEU A 72 -0.39 -16.48 -12.80
C LEU A 72 1.07 -15.99 -12.77
N PRO A 73 1.62 -15.55 -13.92
CA PRO A 73 2.93 -14.91 -13.94
C PRO A 73 2.97 -13.71 -12.99
N GLN A 74 4.09 -13.55 -12.27
CA GLN A 74 4.44 -12.29 -11.61
C GLN A 74 4.78 -11.25 -12.68
N SER A 75 3.75 -10.71 -13.31
CA SER A 75 3.85 -9.52 -14.16
C SER A 75 2.61 -8.69 -13.91
N TYR A 76 2.70 -7.79 -12.92
CA TYR A 76 1.59 -6.91 -12.62
C TYR A 76 1.41 -5.88 -13.74
N PRO A 77 0.18 -5.56 -14.13
CA PRO A 77 -0.08 -4.43 -15.01
C PRO A 77 0.14 -3.15 -14.21
N PHE A 78 1.38 -2.68 -14.12
CA PHE A 78 1.60 -1.27 -13.81
C PHE A 78 0.91 -0.46 -14.90
N SER A 79 -0.03 0.40 -14.50
CA SER A 79 -0.26 1.61 -15.27
C SER A 79 1.09 2.32 -15.33
N SER A 80 1.70 2.43 -16.50
CA SER A 80 2.94 3.20 -16.72
C SER A 80 2.81 4.67 -16.34
N GLN A 81 1.57 5.13 -16.08
CA GLN A 81 1.29 6.44 -15.53
C GLN A 81 1.34 6.39 -14.00
N ARG A 82 2.34 7.09 -13.45
CA ARG A 82 2.44 7.47 -12.04
C ARG A 82 2.51 8.98 -11.92
N THR A 83 2.02 9.53 -10.80
CA THR A 83 2.05 10.97 -10.52
C THR A 83 2.89 11.22 -9.27
N LEU A 84 3.89 12.09 -9.36
CA LEU A 84 4.71 12.48 -8.20
C LEU A 84 3.85 13.20 -7.16
N LEU A 85 3.97 12.81 -5.89
CA LEU A 85 3.39 13.51 -4.76
C LEU A 85 4.33 14.64 -4.33
N THR A 86 3.98 15.88 -4.65
CA THR A 86 4.88 17.06 -4.54
C THR A 86 5.05 17.62 -3.12
N ASP A 87 4.24 17.18 -2.16
CA ASP A 87 4.27 17.67 -0.77
C ASP A 87 4.06 16.49 0.20
N PRO A 88 4.99 15.51 0.24
CA PRO A 88 4.90 14.35 1.10
C PRO A 88 5.01 14.79 2.56
N LYS A 89 4.03 14.40 3.38
CA LYS A 89 3.95 14.77 4.80
C LYS A 89 3.53 13.59 5.65
N VAL A 90 3.97 13.60 6.90
CA VAL A 90 3.45 12.71 7.94
C VAL A 90 1.94 12.91 8.05
N GLN A 91 1.22 11.80 8.17
CA GLN A 91 -0.23 11.76 8.31
C GLN A 91 -0.59 10.89 9.51
N LEU A 92 -1.73 11.16 10.13
CA LEU A 92 -2.34 10.24 11.06
C LEU A 92 -3.11 9.16 10.28
N ASP A 93 -2.92 7.89 10.61
CA ASP A 93 -3.72 6.79 10.07
C ASP A 93 -3.90 5.70 11.14
N TYR A 94 -4.66 4.65 10.81
CA TYR A 94 -4.80 3.46 11.64
C TYR A 94 -3.89 2.34 11.17
N TYR A 95 -3.22 1.67 12.09
CA TYR A 95 -2.40 0.50 11.82
C TYR A 95 -3.00 -0.77 12.44
N CYS A 96 -2.91 -1.88 11.70
CA CYS A 96 -3.31 -3.20 12.19
C CYS A 96 -2.06 -4.03 12.46
N SER A 97 -1.77 -4.34 13.72
CA SER A 97 -0.68 -5.24 14.09
C SER A 97 -0.85 -6.67 13.59
N GLY A 98 -2.08 -7.11 13.34
CA GLY A 98 -2.37 -8.46 12.81
C GLY A 98 -2.13 -8.59 11.30
N CYS A 99 -2.38 -7.54 10.53
CA CYS A 99 -2.10 -7.54 9.08
C CYS A 99 -0.78 -6.87 8.74
N GLN A 100 -0.17 -6.19 9.70
CA GLN A 100 1.09 -5.44 9.57
C GLN A 100 1.08 -4.35 8.50
N HIS A 101 -0.08 -3.73 8.26
CA HIS A 101 -0.20 -2.57 7.37
C HIS A 101 -1.15 -1.52 7.93
N ARG A 102 -1.05 -0.31 7.38
CA ARG A 102 -1.97 0.80 7.64
C ARG A 102 -3.30 0.65 6.88
N LEU A 103 -4.32 1.35 7.36
CA LEU A 103 -5.69 1.22 6.89
C LEU A 103 -5.84 1.55 5.40
N LYS A 104 -5.14 2.58 4.89
CA LYS A 104 -5.21 2.90 3.45
C LYS A 104 -4.82 1.72 2.56
N PHE A 105 -3.73 1.02 2.88
CA PHE A 105 -3.33 -0.19 2.15
C PHE A 105 -4.32 -1.34 2.34
N LEU A 106 -4.84 -1.54 3.55
CA LEU A 106 -5.82 -2.61 3.81
C LEU A 106 -7.14 -2.37 3.07
N ASN A 107 -7.55 -1.11 2.91
CA ASN A 107 -8.71 -0.74 2.09
C ASN A 107 -8.44 -0.98 0.60
N PHE A 108 -7.26 -0.57 0.10
CA PHE A 108 -6.81 -0.87 -1.25
C PHE A 108 -6.85 -2.38 -1.51
N LEU A 109 -6.24 -3.18 -0.62
CA LEU A 109 -6.19 -4.64 -0.74
C LEU A 109 -7.59 -5.27 -0.77
N LYS A 110 -8.49 -4.80 0.10
CA LYS A 110 -9.88 -5.26 0.11
C LYS A 110 -10.58 -4.96 -1.21
N GLU A 111 -10.44 -3.74 -1.73
CA GLU A 111 -11.07 -3.32 -2.99
C GLU A 111 -10.53 -4.14 -4.17
N VAL A 112 -9.21 -4.30 -4.26
CA VAL A 112 -8.56 -5.10 -5.30
C VAL A 112 -9.03 -6.55 -5.26
N ARG A 113 -9.10 -7.17 -4.07
CA ARG A 113 -9.61 -8.54 -3.92
C ARG A 113 -11.06 -8.68 -4.40
N ILE A 114 -11.92 -7.70 -4.10
CA ILE A 114 -13.32 -7.69 -4.58
C ILE A 114 -13.37 -7.60 -6.11
N LYS A 115 -12.60 -6.69 -6.72
CA LYS A 115 -12.53 -6.54 -8.18
C LYS A 115 -12.06 -7.82 -8.87
N ASN A 116 -10.98 -8.42 -8.36
CA ASN A 116 -10.39 -9.63 -8.93
C ASN A 116 -11.26 -10.88 -8.72
N SER A 117 -12.10 -10.92 -7.67
CA SER A 117 -13.05 -12.02 -7.45
C SER A 117 -14.30 -11.95 -8.34
N THR A 118 -14.55 -10.81 -8.99
CA THR A 118 -15.75 -10.57 -9.82
C THR A 118 -15.43 -10.68 -11.32
N THR A 119 -14.17 -10.93 -11.68
CA THR A 119 -13.66 -11.06 -13.05
C THR A 119 -13.39 -12.52 -13.36
#